data_AF-A0AAD5V0N9-F1
#
_entry.id   AF-A0AAD5V0N9-F1
#
_cell.length_a   1.000
_cell.length_b   1.000
_cell.length_c   1.000
_cell.angle_alpha   90.00
_cell.angle_beta   90.00
_cell.angle_gamma   90.00
#
_symmetry.space_group_name_H-M   'P 1'
#
loop_
_entity.id
_entity.type
_entity.pdbx_description
1 polymer ?
#
loop_
_entity_poly.entity_id
_entity_poly.type
_entity_poly.pdbx_seq_one_letter_code
_entity_poly.pdbx_strand_id
1 'polypeptide(L)'
;MSYTITAQVFQTNPNAFFRVVEKTAFTTVGTANEWGESNGTYVLKGASGTSGSLRFVSDTGERFIVLLGIHDSKRQAFAEYLIDCFGELILTCV
;
A
#
# COMPACT_ATOMS: atom_id res chain seq x y z
N MET A 1 -12.60 9.60 14.63
CA MET A 1 -11.88 8.41 15.14
C MET A 1 -10.72 8.12 14.20
N SER A 2 -9.55 7.75 14.74
CA SER A 2 -8.40 7.33 13.94
C SER A 2 -8.41 5.82 13.70
N TYR A 3 -8.02 5.40 12.50
CA TYR A 3 -7.83 4.02 12.12
C TYR A 3 -6.35 3.76 11.88
N THR A 4 -5.93 2.53 12.21
CA THR A 4 -4.57 2.06 11.97
C THR A 4 -4.63 0.77 11.17
N ILE A 5 -3.86 0.73 10.07
CA ILE A 5 -3.58 -0.48 9.30
C ILE A 5 -2.11 -0.83 9.52
N THR A 6 -1.83 -2.06 9.94
CA THR A 6 -0.47 -2.59 10.06
C THR A 6 -0.27 -3.64 8.98
N ALA A 7 0.69 -3.41 8.09
CA ALA A 7 1.09 -4.33 7.03
C ALA A 7 2.45 -4.94 7.34
N GLN A 8 2.51 -6.27 7.28
CA GLN A 8 3.75 -7.03 7.39
C GLN A 8 4.04 -7.70 6.04
N VAL A 9 5.27 -7.58 5.57
CA VAL A 9 5.68 -8.13 4.27
C VAL A 9 6.38 -9.46 4.51
N PHE A 10 5.85 -10.52 3.91
CA PHE A 10 6.45 -11.84 3.89
C PHE A 10 6.90 -12.15 2.46
N GLN A 11 8.20 -12.37 2.28
CA GLN A 11 8.77 -12.80 1.00
C GLN A 11 9.08 -14.28 1.09
N THR A 12 8.38 -15.08 0.31
CA THR A 12 8.43 -16.56 0.39
C THR A 12 9.31 -17.17 -0.69
N ASN A 13 9.50 -16.47 -1.81
CA ASN A 13 10.35 -16.92 -2.91
C ASN A 13 11.74 -16.26 -2.79
N PRO A 14 12.83 -17.02 -2.57
CA PRO A 14 14.17 -16.47 -2.41
C PRO A 14 14.81 -15.99 -3.72
N ASN A 15 14.18 -16.23 -4.88
CA ASN A 15 14.73 -15.86 -6.19
C ASN A 15 14.66 -14.36 -6.50
N ALA A 16 13.88 -13.60 -5.74
CA ALA A 16 13.76 -12.15 -5.89
C ALA A 16 13.57 -11.52 -4.52
N PHE A 17 14.16 -10.33 -4.33
CA PHE A 17 14.00 -9.56 -3.10
C PHE A 17 13.36 -8.21 -3.39
N PHE A 18 12.17 -7.98 -2.82
CA PHE A 18 11.43 -6.74 -2.94
C PHE A 18 11.72 -5.78 -1.79
N ARG A 19 11.93 -4.51 -2.13
CA ARG A 19 12.02 -3.41 -1.16
C ARG A 19 10.98 -2.35 -1.45
N VAL A 20 10.49 -1.69 -0.41
CA VAL A 20 9.65 -0.50 -0.57
C VAL A 20 10.55 0.66 -1.00
N VAL A 21 10.18 1.33 -2.08
CA VAL A 21 10.91 2.49 -2.62
C VAL A 21 10.09 3.78 -2.56
N GLU A 22 8.79 3.68 -2.35
CA GLU A 22 7.90 4.83 -2.25
C GLU A 22 6.73 4.53 -1.32
N LYS A 23 6.31 5.55 -0.58
CA LYS A 23 5.12 5.53 0.24
C LYS A 23 4.32 6.78 -0.07
N THR A 24 3.06 6.61 -0.42
CA THR A 24 2.15 7.75 -0.60
C THR A 24 1.00 7.63 0.38
N ALA A 25 0.56 8.76 0.93
CA ALA A 25 -0.60 8.82 1.80
C ALA A 25 -1.59 9.80 1.19
N PHE A 26 -2.75 9.30 0.81
CA PHE A 26 -3.86 10.12 0.35
C PHE A 26 -4.53 10.74 1.58
N THR A 27 -4.59 12.07 1.60
CA THR A 27 -5.19 12.86 2.66
C THR A 27 -6.48 13.50 2.17
N THR A 28 -7.55 13.39 2.96
CA THR A 28 -8.76 14.18 2.76
C THR A 28 -8.70 15.45 3.62
N VAL A 29 -9.48 16.47 3.26
CA VAL A 29 -9.47 17.77 3.95
C VAL A 29 -9.71 17.59 5.45
N GLY A 30 -8.77 18.07 6.27
CA GLY A 30 -8.88 18.05 7.73
C GLY A 30 -8.38 16.79 8.42
N THR A 31 -7.85 15.80 7.70
CA THR A 31 -7.24 14.60 8.29
C THR A 31 -5.83 14.36 7.78
N ALA A 32 -4.85 14.33 8.69
CA ALA A 32 -3.50 13.86 8.38
C ALA A 32 -3.51 12.33 8.22
N ASN A 33 -2.88 11.85 7.15
CA ASN A 33 -2.65 10.44 6.90
C ASN A 33 -1.14 10.23 6.78
N GLU A 34 -0.59 9.32 7.55
CA GLU A 34 0.86 9.14 7.66
C GLU A 34 1.26 7.66 7.61
N TRP A 35 2.38 7.41 6.94
CA TRP A 35 3.09 6.13 7.02
C TRP A 35 4.15 6.18 8.11
N GLY A 36 4.05 5.26 9.05
CA GLY A 36 5.11 4.93 9.99
C GLY A 36 5.74 3.57 9.67
N GLU A 37 6.87 3.29 10.30
CA GLU A 37 7.45 1.96 10.39
C GLU A 37 7.66 1.60 11.85
N SER A 38 7.41 0.34 12.21
CA SER A 38 7.66 -0.18 13.55
C SER A 38 7.98 -1.66 13.47
N ASN A 39 9.14 -2.08 14.00
CA ASN A 39 9.55 -3.49 14.05
C ASN A 39 9.49 -4.22 12.69
N GLY A 40 9.85 -3.54 11.60
CA GLY A 40 9.80 -4.12 10.24
C GLY A 40 8.38 -4.23 9.65
N THR A 41 7.38 -3.59 10.27
CA THR A 41 6.03 -3.45 9.72
C THR A 41 5.76 -2.02 9.26
N TYR A 42 4.90 -1.89 8.26
CA TYR A 42 4.44 -0.60 7.75
C TYR A 42 3.10 -0.26 8.38
N VAL A 43 3.00 0.94 8.96
CA VAL A 43 1.81 1.37 9.72
C VAL A 43 1.19 2.58 9.04
N LEU A 44 -0.02 2.44 8.51
CA LEU A 44 -0.80 3.55 7.98
C LEU A 44 -1.78 4.04 9.05
N LYS A 45 -1.67 5.31 9.44
CA LYS A 45 -2.60 5.96 10.38
C LYS A 45 -3.39 7.04 9.66
N GLY A 46 -4.71 6.96 9.72
CA GLY A 46 -5.58 7.94 9.07
C GLY A 46 -7.02 7.89 9.60
N ALA A 47 -7.97 8.38 8.80
CA ALA A 47 -9.40 8.29 9.08
C ALA A 47 -10.14 7.52 7.98
N SER A 48 -11.45 7.31 8.17
CA SER A 48 -12.30 6.78 7.10
C SER A 48 -12.23 7.68 5.86
N GLY A 49 -12.21 7.07 4.68
CA GLY A 49 -12.05 7.78 3.40
C GLY A 49 -10.60 8.11 3.05
N THR A 50 -9.61 7.59 3.79
CA THR A 50 -8.19 7.75 3.48
C THR A 50 -7.57 6.45 2.98
N SER A 51 -6.51 6.57 2.19
CA SER A 51 -5.75 5.45 1.64
C SER A 51 -4.26 5.78 1.57
N GLY A 52 -3.42 4.77 1.38
CA GLY A 52 -2.00 4.94 1.14
C GLY A 52 -1.46 3.82 0.25
N SER A 53 -0.42 4.11 -0.51
CA SER A 53 0.25 3.14 -1.35
C SER A 53 1.68 2.84 -0.89
N LEU A 54 2.10 1.59 -1.07
CA LEU A 54 3.49 1.14 -0.94
C LEU A 54 3.95 0.62 -2.30
N ARG A 55 4.98 1.23 -2.88
CA ARG A 55 5.58 0.77 -4.13
C ARG A 55 6.76 -0.14 -3.83
N PHE A 56 6.72 -1.35 -4.37
CA PHE A 56 7.77 -2.35 -4.24
C PHE A 56 8.56 -2.44 -5.54
N VAL A 57 9.87 -2.60 -5.42
CA VAL A 57 10.78 -2.88 -6.53
C VAL A 57 11.67 -4.04 -6.13
N SER A 58 11.80 -5.04 -7.00
CA SER A 58 12.75 -6.13 -6.80
C SER A 58 14.16 -5.76 -7.27
N ASP A 59 15.14 -6.52 -6.81
CA ASP A 59 16.48 -6.59 -7.37
C ASP A 59 16.52 -7.10 -8.83
N THR A 60 15.51 -7.86 -9.25
CA THR A 60 15.32 -8.32 -10.64
C THR A 60 14.69 -7.27 -11.57
N GLY A 61 14.20 -6.15 -11.01
CA GLY A 61 13.60 -5.05 -11.77
C GLY A 61 12.06 -5.07 -11.85
N GLU A 62 11.41 -6.11 -11.32
CA GLU A 62 9.96 -6.20 -11.18
C GLU A 62 9.43 -5.14 -10.20
N ARG A 63 8.19 -4.70 -10.41
CA ARG A 63 7.57 -3.62 -9.65
C ARG A 63 6.09 -3.91 -9.44
N PHE A 64 5.57 -3.55 -8.27
CA PHE A 64 4.13 -3.57 -8.00
C PHE A 64 3.80 -2.53 -6.92
N ILE A 65 2.51 -2.23 -6.76
CA ILE A 65 2.03 -1.22 -5.79
C ILE A 65 0.91 -1.83 -4.96
N VAL A 66 1.03 -1.77 -3.65
CA VAL A 66 -0.04 -2.18 -2.72
C VAL A 66 -0.78 -0.95 -2.24
N LEU A 67 -2.11 -0.90 -2.40
CA LEU A 67 -2.97 0.16 -1.90
C LEU A 67 -3.75 -0.32 -0.68
N LEU A 68 -3.65 0.40 0.44
CA LEU A 68 -4.37 0.11 1.67
C LEU A 68 -5.29 1.28 2.00
N GLY A 69 -6.52 1.02 2.42
CA GLY A 69 -7.47 2.09 2.75
C GLY A 69 -8.53 1.71 3.77
N ILE A 70 -9.14 2.73 4.35
CA ILE A 70 -10.35 2.60 5.18
C ILE A 70 -11.50 3.23 4.42
N HIS A 71 -12.52 2.44 4.07
CA HIS A 71 -13.74 2.94 3.44
C HIS A 71 -14.97 2.53 4.25
N ASP A 72 -15.82 3.49 4.58
CA ASP A 72 -17.09 3.26 5.30
C ASP A 72 -16.95 2.40 6.57
N SER A 73 -15.96 2.75 7.41
CA SER A 73 -15.61 2.01 8.64
C SER A 73 -15.14 0.55 8.44
N LYS A 74 -14.98 0.08 7.20
CA LYS A 74 -14.40 -1.21 6.87
C LYS A 74 -12.95 -1.04 6.43
N ARG A 75 -12.08 -1.93 6.90
CA ARG A 75 -10.69 -2.02 6.43
C ARG A 75 -10.71 -2.79 5.12
N GLN A 76 -10.16 -2.21 4.06
CA GLN A 76 -10.02 -2.86 2.77
C GLN A 76 -8.55 -2.82 2.36
N ALA A 77 -8.00 -3.98 2.02
CA ALA A 77 -6.67 -4.10 1.46
C ALA A 77 -6.82 -4.44 -0.02
N PHE A 78 -6.18 -3.65 -0.88
CA PHE A 78 -6.12 -3.87 -2.32
C PHE A 78 -4.66 -4.10 -2.70
N ALA A 79 -4.32 -5.32 -3.13
CA ALA A 79 -3.01 -5.59 -3.70
C ALA A 79 -3.13 -5.52 -5.22
N GLU A 80 -2.55 -4.48 -5.85
CA GLU A 80 -2.51 -4.36 -7.30
C GLU A 80 -1.12 -4.78 -7.81
N TYR A 81 -1.07 -5.74 -8.73
CA TYR A 81 0.11 -5.96 -9.56
C TYR A 81 0.13 -4.90 -10.66
N LEU A 82 0.61 -3.70 -10.32
CA LEU A 82 0.87 -2.65 -11.30
C LEU A 82 2.16 -3.01 -12.07
N ILE A 83 2.00 -3.78 -13.16
CA ILE A 83 3.02 -3.88 -14.21
C ILE A 83 3.07 -2.52 -14.89
N ASP A 84 3.99 -1.67 -14.44
CA ASP A 84 4.26 -0.39 -15.09
C ASP A 84 5.04 -0.63 -16.40
N CYS A 85 4.29 -0.71 -17.50
CA CYS A 85 4.75 -0.41 -18.85
C CYS A 85 3.50 -0.11 -19.70
N PHE A 86 3.22 1.17 -19.93
CA PHE A 86 2.20 1.71 -20.85
C PHE A 86 0.73 1.56 -20.37
N GLY A 87 0.10 2.71 -20.11
CA GLY A 87 -1.17 2.80 -19.43
C GLY A 87 -2.34 2.12 -20.13
N GLU A 88 -3.08 1.34 -19.37
CA GLU A 88 -4.54 1.28 -19.34
C GLU A 88 -4.95 0.49 -18.10
N LEU A 89 -5.72 1.12 -17.20
CA LEU A 89 -6.21 0.53 -15.96
C LEU A 89 -7.57 -0.13 -16.25
N ILE A 90 -7.62 -1.47 -16.27
CA ILE A 90 -8.89 -2.20 -16.21
C ILE A 90 -9.11 -2.66 -14.77
N LEU A 91 -10.10 -2.05 -14.15
CA LEU A 91 -10.71 -2.44 -12.88
C LEU A 91 -11.33 -3.83 -13.03
N THR A 92 -11.04 -4.78 -12.15
CA THR A 92 -12.03 -5.80 -11.77
C THR A 92 -11.76 -6.33 -10.36
N CYS A 93 -12.76 -6.08 -9.54
CA CYS A 93 -13.00 -6.61 -8.21
C CYS A 93 -13.53 -8.05 -8.31
N VAL A 94 -13.08 -8.94 -7.43
CA VAL A 94 -13.96 -9.94 -6.80
C VAL A 94 -13.65 -9.96 -5.31
#